data_AF-A0A7R9DTF7-F1
#
_entry.id   AF-A0A7R9DTF7-F1
#
_cell.length_a   1.000
_cell.length_b   1.000
_cell.length_c   1.000
_cell.angle_alpha   90.00
_cell.angle_beta   90.00
_cell.angle_gamma   90.00
#
_symmetry.space_group_name_H-M   'P 1'
#
loop_
_entity.id
_entity.type
_entity.pdbx_description
1 polymer ?
#
loop_
_entity_poly.entity_id
_entity_poly.type
_entity_poly.pdbx_seq_one_letter_code
_entity_poly.pdbx_strand_id
1 'polypeptide(L)'
;MFPGTPGVGKSTLAMQLAEKTGLEWLEVSRVAQQLGCLQEYDEVYQCPVLDEDKLLDNMEFMMGPGGKIVDYHGCDFFPERWFDIVFVLRTNNTLLYDRLTN
;
A
#
# COMPACT_ATOMS: atom_id res chain seq x y z
N MET A 1 8.51 0.00 -3.46
CA MET A 1 7.48 0.00 -2.39
C MET A 1 7.54 1.28 -1.58
N PHE A 2 6.39 1.88 -1.28
CA PHE A 2 6.25 2.98 -0.31
C PHE A 2 5.48 2.49 0.92
N PRO A 3 6.15 1.96 1.96
CA PRO A 3 5.51 1.67 3.25
C PRO A 3 5.47 2.92 4.14
N GLY A 4 4.70 2.84 5.23
CA GLY A 4 4.73 3.84 6.30
C GLY A 4 3.36 4.24 6.81
N THR A 5 3.34 5.02 7.88
CA THR A 5 2.13 5.42 8.60
C THR A 5 1.11 6.10 7.66
N PRO A 6 -0.20 5.86 7.82
CA PRO A 6 -1.23 6.66 7.14
C PRO A 6 -0.97 8.17 7.31
N GLY A 7 -1.23 8.98 6.28
CA GLY A 7 -1.04 10.44 6.31
C GLY A 7 0.36 10.98 5.95
N VAL A 8 1.38 10.11 5.80
CA VAL A 8 2.75 10.58 5.44
C VAL A 8 2.90 10.99 3.97
N GLY A 9 1.90 10.74 3.13
CA GLY A 9 1.88 11.17 1.71
C GLY A 9 2.26 10.10 0.68
N LYS A 10 2.19 8.80 1.03
CA LYS A 10 2.53 7.67 0.15
C LYS A 10 1.77 7.71 -1.19
N SER A 11 0.44 7.76 -1.11
CA SER A 11 -0.44 7.70 -2.28
C SER A 11 -0.27 8.93 -3.18
N THR A 12 -0.09 10.12 -2.59
CA THR A 12 0.20 11.35 -3.34
C THR A 12 1.51 11.23 -4.13
N LEU A 13 2.57 10.71 -3.49
CA LEU A 13 3.86 10.51 -4.16
C LEU A 13 3.77 9.42 -5.24
N ALA A 14 3.12 8.30 -4.94
CA ALA A 14 2.95 7.18 -5.85
C ALA A 14 2.20 7.60 -7.13
N MET A 15 1.09 8.33 -6.98
CA MET A 15 0.32 8.88 -8.10
C MET A 15 1.17 9.81 -8.98
N GLN A 16 1.84 10.79 -8.38
CA GLN A 16 2.70 11.73 -9.13
C GLN A 16 3.86 11.02 -9.84
N LEU A 17 4.41 9.98 -9.23
CA LEU A 17 5.49 9.22 -9.83
C LEU A 17 4.99 8.38 -11.01
N ALA A 18 3.83 7.73 -10.88
CA ALA A 18 3.19 7.01 -11.97
C ALA A 18 2.91 7.92 -13.18
N GLU A 19 2.33 9.10 -12.94
CA GLU A 19 2.07 10.10 -13.99
C GLU A 19 3.34 10.52 -14.74
N LYS A 20 4.47 10.67 -14.02
CA LYS A 20 5.73 11.14 -14.60
C LYS A 20 6.56 10.06 -15.27
N THR A 21 6.41 8.80 -14.85
CA THR A 21 7.28 7.70 -15.28
C THR A 21 6.58 6.69 -16.19
N GLY A 22 5.25 6.68 -16.21
CA GLY A 22 4.46 5.66 -16.88
C GLY A 22 4.42 4.31 -16.15
N LEU A 23 4.99 4.22 -14.95
CA LEU A 23 4.87 3.04 -14.09
C LEU A 23 3.43 2.89 -13.59
N GLU A 24 3.00 1.66 -13.34
CA GLU A 24 1.66 1.38 -12.85
C GLU A 24 1.62 1.49 -11.32
N TRP A 25 0.72 2.34 -10.80
CA TRP A 25 0.49 2.46 -9.37
C TRP A 25 -0.54 1.43 -8.89
N LEU A 26 -0.12 0.60 -7.93
CA LEU A 26 -0.95 -0.34 -7.20
C LEU A 26 -1.18 0.17 -5.77
N GLU A 27 -2.39 0.66 -5.52
CA GLU A 27 -2.87 0.96 -4.17
C GLU A 27 -3.41 -0.31 -3.51
N VAL A 28 -2.63 -0.89 -2.59
CA VAL A 28 -2.90 -2.23 -2.06
C VAL A 28 -4.27 -2.33 -1.37
N SER A 29 -4.68 -1.31 -0.60
CA SER A 29 -6.00 -1.30 0.05
C SER A 29 -7.14 -1.40 -0.96
N ARG A 30 -7.01 -0.71 -2.10
CA ARG A 30 -7.99 -0.72 -3.18
C ARG A 30 -7.96 -2.04 -3.96
N VAL A 31 -6.77 -2.58 -4.22
CA VAL A 31 -6.61 -3.91 -4.83
C VAL A 31 -7.29 -4.97 -3.98
N ALA A 32 -7.06 -4.96 -2.65
CA ALA A 32 -7.69 -5.89 -1.72
C ALA A 32 -9.23 -5.80 -1.75
N GLN A 33 -9.79 -4.59 -1.79
CA GLN A 33 -11.24 -4.39 -1.92
C GLN A 33 -11.78 -4.95 -3.25
N GLN A 34 -11.12 -4.63 -4.37
CA GLN A 34 -11.56 -5.03 -5.71
C GLN A 34 -11.51 -6.55 -5.93
N LEU A 35 -10.56 -7.22 -5.31
CA LEU A 35 -10.36 -8.67 -5.42
C LEU A 35 -11.05 -9.46 -4.29
N GLY A 36 -11.78 -8.78 -3.41
CA GLY A 36 -12.49 -9.40 -2.30
C GLY A 36 -11.54 -10.12 -1.34
N CYS A 37 -10.38 -9.54 -1.07
CA CYS A 37 -9.38 -10.03 -0.12
C CYS A 37 -9.63 -9.51 1.30
N LEU A 38 -10.87 -9.12 1.63
CA LEU A 38 -11.25 -8.65 2.95
C LEU A 38 -12.12 -9.73 3.62
N GLN A 39 -11.73 -10.16 4.81
CA GLN A 39 -12.41 -11.16 5.63
C GLN A 39 -13.40 -10.49 6.59
N GLU A 40 -13.72 -11.18 7.69
CA GLU A 40 -14.60 -10.69 8.75
C GLU A 40 -14.11 -9.36 9.32
N TYR A 41 -15.08 -8.59 9.83
CA TYR A 41 -14.86 -7.26 10.36
C TYR A 41 -14.28 -7.33 11.77
N ASP A 42 -13.16 -6.65 12.01
CA ASP A 42 -12.59 -6.49 13.34
C ASP A 42 -13.34 -5.39 14.09
N GLU A 43 -14.08 -5.75 15.14
CA GLU A 43 -14.85 -4.80 15.94
C GLU A 43 -13.98 -3.87 16.81
N VAL A 44 -12.73 -4.23 17.11
CA VAL A 44 -11.83 -3.38 17.92
C VAL A 44 -11.26 -2.25 17.07
N TYR A 45 -10.81 -2.58 15.86
CA TYR A 45 -10.21 -1.61 14.94
C TYR A 45 -11.19 -1.02 13.93
N GLN A 46 -12.44 -1.48 13.94
CA GLN A 46 -13.51 -1.01 13.07
C GLN A 46 -13.13 -1.10 11.58
N CYS A 47 -12.47 -2.18 11.19
CA CYS A 47 -12.06 -2.41 9.80
C CYS A 47 -12.11 -3.90 9.41
N PRO A 48 -12.33 -4.23 8.13
CA PRO A 48 -12.18 -5.61 7.65
C PRO A 48 -10.75 -6.12 7.82
N VAL A 49 -10.61 -7.39 8.23
CA VAL A 49 -9.31 -8.06 8.28
C VAL A 49 -8.85 -8.37 6.86
N LEU A 50 -7.57 -8.11 6.56
CA LEU A 50 -7.00 -8.42 5.24
C LEU A 50 -6.65 -9.92 5.15
N ASP A 51 -7.09 -10.57 4.08
CA ASP A 51 -6.62 -11.89 3.67
C ASP A 51 -5.29 -11.73 2.92
N GLU A 52 -4.18 -11.83 3.65
CA GLU A 52 -2.83 -11.63 3.10
C GLU A 52 -2.49 -12.66 2.04
N ASP A 53 -2.76 -13.95 2.28
CA ASP A 53 -2.46 -15.03 1.34
C ASP A 53 -3.21 -14.82 0.01
N LYS A 54 -4.52 -14.56 0.08
CA LYS A 54 -5.32 -14.31 -1.12
C LYS A 54 -4.86 -13.06 -1.86
N LEU A 55 -4.49 -12.00 -1.13
CA LEU A 55 -3.95 -10.78 -1.75
C LEU A 55 -2.63 -11.09 -2.49
N LEU A 56 -1.72 -11.81 -1.85
CA LEU A 56 -0.41 -12.16 -2.40
C LEU A 56 -0.54 -12.99 -3.68
N ASP A 57 -1.40 -14.01 -3.66
CA ASP A 57 -1.67 -14.86 -4.83
C ASP A 57 -2.14 -14.05 -6.04
N ASN A 58 -3.03 -13.09 -5.82
CA ASN A 58 -3.52 -12.24 -6.91
C ASN A 58 -2.48 -11.22 -7.38
N MET A 59 -1.76 -10.60 -6.43
CA MET A 59 -0.75 -9.60 -6.74
C MET A 59 0.47 -10.19 -7.43
N GLU A 60 0.81 -11.47 -7.21
CA GLU A 60 1.94 -12.14 -7.85
C GLU A 60 1.92 -11.99 -9.39
N PHE A 61 0.75 -12.20 -10.00
CA PHE A 61 0.57 -12.05 -11.45
C PHE A 61 0.73 -10.59 -11.90
N MET A 62 0.33 -9.63 -11.06
CA MET A 62 0.48 -8.20 -11.33
C MET A 62 1.94 -7.76 -11.22
N MET A 63 2.68 -8.31 -10.25
CA MET A 63 4.07 -7.96 -9.97
C MET A 63 5.06 -8.57 -10.97
N GLY A 64 4.74 -9.73 -11.54
CA GLY A 64 5.62 -10.47 -12.46
C GLY A 64 6.18 -9.66 -13.65
N PRO A 65 5.37 -8.87 -14.39
CA PRO A 65 5.86 -8.01 -15.46
C PRO A 65 6.77 -6.85 -15.02
N GLY A 66 6.87 -6.59 -13.72
CA GLY A 66 7.58 -5.44 -13.17
C GLY A 66 6.91 -4.10 -13.47
N GLY A 67 7.65 -3.01 -13.27
CA GLY A 67 7.19 -1.66 -13.56
C GLY A 67 6.08 -1.15 -12.65
N LYS A 68 6.07 -1.61 -11.38
CA LYS A 68 5.01 -1.29 -10.40
C LYS A 68 5.50 -0.33 -9.33
N ILE A 69 4.64 0.60 -8.97
CA ILE A 69 4.74 1.40 -7.75
C ILE A 69 3.69 0.86 -6.79
N VAL A 70 4.12 0.28 -5.68
CA VAL A 70 3.22 -0.27 -4.67
C VAL A 70 3.22 0.63 -3.44
N ASP A 71 2.04 1.05 -2.97
CA ASP A 71 1.87 1.73 -1.68
C ASP A 71 0.94 0.97 -0.75
N TYR A 72 1.39 0.83 0.50
CA TYR A 72 0.62 0.24 1.59
C TYR A 72 1.18 0.74 2.92
N HIS A 73 0.50 0.51 4.04
CA HIS A 73 1.00 0.94 5.35
C HIS A 73 1.91 -0.10 6.00
N GLY A 74 1.63 -1.39 5.82
CA GLY A 74 2.50 -2.53 6.18
C GLY A 74 3.38 -3.01 5.03
N CYS A 75 4.35 -3.88 5.31
CA CYS A 75 5.20 -4.45 4.26
C CYS A 75 5.85 -5.80 4.57
N ASP A 76 5.59 -6.36 5.74
CA ASP A 76 6.21 -7.55 6.32
C ASP A 76 5.81 -8.86 5.63
N PHE A 77 4.60 -8.94 5.06
CA PHE A 77 4.11 -10.14 4.38
C PHE A 77 4.44 -10.18 2.87
N PHE A 78 4.96 -9.11 2.28
CA PHE A 78 5.29 -9.12 0.86
C PHE A 78 6.60 -9.89 0.57
N PRO A 79 6.67 -10.67 -0.52
CA PRO A 79 7.91 -11.28 -0.96
C PRO A 79 9.00 -10.23 -1.25
N GLU A 80 10.19 -10.39 -0.66
CA GLU A 80 11.30 -9.43 -0.83
C GLU A 80 11.67 -9.22 -2.31
N ARG A 81 11.56 -10.27 -3.13
CA ARG A 81 11.86 -10.24 -4.57
C ARG A 81 10.96 -9.32 -5.40
N TRP A 82 9.85 -8.85 -4.84
CA TRP A 82 8.92 -7.96 -5.56
C TRP A 82 9.44 -6.53 -5.71
N PHE A 83 10.43 -6.13 -4.92
CA PHE A 83 10.83 -4.74 -4.82
C PHE A 83 12.33 -4.55 -5.07
N ASP A 84 12.65 -3.83 -6.14
CA ASP A 84 14.01 -3.38 -6.40
C ASP A 84 14.47 -2.31 -5.39
N ILE A 85 13.52 -1.54 -4.84
CA ILE A 85 13.77 -0.48 -3.86
C ILE A 85 12.56 -0.21 -2.96
N VAL A 86 12.84 0.14 -1.71
CA VAL A 86 11.85 0.48 -0.68
C VAL A 86 12.13 1.87 -0.12
N PHE A 87 11.12 2.74 -0.09
CA PHE A 87 11.22 4.11 0.43
C PHE A 87 10.24 4.32 1.59
N VAL A 88 10.76 4.35 2.81
CA VAL A 88 9.96 4.61 4.01
C VAL A 88 9.74 6.11 4.16
N LEU A 89 8.53 6.60 3.87
CA LEU A 89 8.20 8.01 4.04
C LEU A 89 8.06 8.36 5.52
N ARG A 90 8.65 9.49 5.91
CA ARG A 90 8.59 10.02 7.28
C ARG A 90 7.99 11.42 7.26
N THR A 91 7.23 11.75 8.28
CA THR A 91 6.67 13.09 8.49
C THR A 91 6.84 13.43 9.97
N ASN A 92 7.08 14.71 10.27
CA ASN A 92 7.13 15.18 11.65
C ASN A 92 5.81 14.88 12.37
N ASN A 93 5.86 14.42 13.62
CA ASN A 93 4.67 13.97 14.36
C ASN A 93 3.58 15.05 14.48
N THR A 94 3.95 16.31 14.74
CA THR A 94 2.97 17.40 14.85
C THR A 94 2.24 17.61 13.52
N LEU A 95 2.99 17.67 12.42
CA LEU A 95 2.40 17.78 11.08
C LEU A 95 1.58 16.56 10.69
N LEU A 96 1.99 15.37 11.12
CA LEU A 96 1.24 14.14 10.85
C LEU A 96 -0.08 14.11 11.62
N TYR A 97 -0.07 14.54 12.89
CA TYR A 97 -1.28 14.68 13.70
C TYR A 97 -2.28 15.62 13.02
N ASP A 98 -1.83 16.81 12.63
CA ASP A 98 -2.68 17.80 11.95
C ASP A 98 -3.31 17.23 10.67
N ARG A 99 -2.60 16.37 9.92
CA ARG A 99 -3.14 15.73 8.72
C ARG A 99 -4.19 14.65 8.99
N LEU A 100 -4.15 14.01 10.16
CA LEU A 100 -5.01 12.88 10.50
C LEU A 100 -6.27 13.29 11.27
N THR A 101 -6.26 14.46 11.92
CA THR A 101 -7.40 14.97 12.68
C THR A 101 -8.28 15.97 11.93
N ASN A 102 -7.87 16.36 10.72
CA ASN A 102 -8.67 17.17 9.79
C ASN A 102 -9.49 16.27 8.87
#